data_AF-A0A9E3H473-F1
#
_entry.id   AF-A0A9E3H473-F1
#
_cell.length_a   1.000
_cell.length_b   1.000
_cell.length_c   1.000
_cell.angle_alpha   90.00
_cell.angle_beta   90.00
_cell.angle_gamma   90.00
#
_symmetry.space_group_name_H-M   'P 1'
#
loop_
_entity.id
_entity.type
_entity.pdbx_description
1 polymer ?
#
loop_
_entity_poly.entity_id
_entity_poly.type
_entity_poly.pdbx_seq_one_letter_code
_entity_poly.pdbx_strand_id
1 'polypeptide(L)'
;MAKKSATNRVMSSQRRKRISGKINNRISLLELLKLLESNRHSIIINLKHLQANYQRKGVKRVQGYKDENGNIIKPWLTTQYIDNGEYVGMGTFELNQNTANINMLITRKVRLIKTEAQTPISEVAGLLINDLNSFNNYTIVSEGAVNIKSLQIKISNKKTFDLLKAKGVIENEEYDFRCEYTIRLDNLPLVPPDRNYSSIEGVFYQLAEAKVLTSIISALLKKESDIFVPEQLEELRKHYLSKHLNLNFPTTNEYINIQQALARQNIDTRISYKIDIGSQEILNLGKLHSANKFLDRMYEVYHKQTGEIISKPSFDLLFHENIACRHKQLSSRIKVTSVDEFMKPIFDDFLGLDNNGIIASILTKIDAGNLAQVLQQQREHQNVNKNALIEVLFIANEKLEEFISAIYQEKISPLVLYIGSTGLLPKKMKAKAITAEELAIKYPCLQFSKDEKEGRFFLIGDSIVSVYATKEYYSKQTAVMV
;
A
#
# COMPACT_ATOMS: atom_id res chain seq x y z
N MET A 1 -20.92 28.45 -36.07
CA MET A 1 -20.16 28.65 -34.80
C MET A 1 -20.07 27.31 -34.07
N ALA A 2 -18.92 26.66 -34.12
CA ALA A 2 -18.73 25.32 -33.56
C ALA A 2 -18.57 25.38 -32.03
N LYS A 3 -19.43 24.66 -31.31
CA LYS A 3 -19.31 24.41 -29.86
C LYS A 3 -18.01 23.64 -29.60
N LYS A 4 -17.03 24.27 -28.96
CA LYS A 4 -15.87 23.58 -28.37
C LYS A 4 -16.40 22.60 -27.31
N SER A 5 -16.25 21.30 -27.54
CA SER A 5 -16.56 20.27 -26.53
C SER A 5 -15.66 20.46 -25.31
N ALA A 6 -16.25 20.42 -24.11
CA ALA A 6 -15.53 20.44 -22.85
C ALA A 6 -14.50 19.31 -22.81
N THR A 7 -13.23 19.66 -22.60
CA THR A 7 -12.09 18.73 -22.67
C THR A 7 -12.00 17.92 -21.37
N ASN A 8 -12.05 16.58 -21.44
CA ASN A 8 -11.86 15.63 -20.32
C ASN A 8 -10.42 15.61 -19.75
N ARG A 9 -9.73 16.75 -19.75
CA ARG A 9 -8.30 16.86 -19.49
C ARG A 9 -8.04 17.05 -18.00
N VAL A 10 -7.44 16.03 -17.38
CA VAL A 10 -7.19 15.97 -15.94
C VAL A 10 -5.90 16.69 -15.56
N MET A 11 -4.84 16.58 -16.37
CA MET A 11 -3.50 17.11 -16.05
C MET A 11 -3.04 18.22 -17.02
N SER A 12 -2.25 19.18 -16.55
CA SER A 12 -1.56 20.15 -17.41
C SER A 12 -0.54 19.46 -18.31
N SER A 13 -0.46 19.79 -19.62
CA SER A 13 0.51 19.15 -20.53
C SER A 13 1.93 19.33 -20.05
N GLN A 14 2.55 18.24 -19.61
CA GLN A 14 3.93 18.01 -19.98
C GLN A 14 3.92 17.44 -21.40
N ARG A 15 4.45 18.23 -22.35
CA ARG A 15 4.73 17.79 -23.73
C ARG A 15 5.72 16.61 -23.65
N ARG A 16 5.22 15.38 -23.70
CA ARG A 16 6.06 14.18 -23.75
C ARG A 16 6.68 14.07 -25.15
N LYS A 17 8.01 13.94 -25.22
CA LYS A 17 8.75 13.67 -26.47
C LYS A 17 8.20 12.39 -27.11
N ARG A 18 7.77 12.47 -28.38
CA ARG A 18 7.47 11.28 -29.19
C ARG A 18 8.77 10.48 -29.35
N ILE A 19 8.81 9.28 -28.78
CA ILE A 19 9.88 8.32 -29.05
C ILE A 19 9.56 7.67 -30.40
N SER A 20 10.44 7.83 -31.38
CA SER A 20 10.30 7.40 -32.77
C SER A 20 10.64 5.91 -32.96
N GLY A 21 10.05 5.04 -32.13
CA GLY A 21 10.16 3.58 -32.25
C GLY A 21 8.86 2.95 -32.78
N LYS A 22 8.95 1.78 -33.42
CA LYS A 22 7.78 0.99 -33.81
C LYS A 22 7.11 0.46 -32.53
N ILE A 23 6.01 1.10 -32.12
CA ILE A 23 5.24 0.71 -30.92
C ILE A 23 4.60 -0.66 -31.19
N ASN A 24 4.79 -1.61 -30.26
CA ASN A 24 4.05 -2.87 -30.30
C ASN A 24 2.65 -2.66 -29.71
N ASN A 25 1.63 -2.77 -30.56
CA ASN A 25 0.22 -2.59 -30.18
C ASN A 25 -0.52 -3.91 -29.91
N ARG A 26 0.17 -5.06 -29.91
CA ARG A 26 -0.45 -6.38 -29.66
C ARG A 26 -0.75 -6.64 -28.19
N ILE A 27 -0.09 -5.91 -27.29
CA ILE A 27 -0.21 -6.04 -25.84
C ILE A 27 0.18 -4.71 -25.17
N SER A 28 -0.49 -4.36 -24.08
CA SER A 28 -0.07 -3.26 -23.20
C SER A 28 0.99 -3.71 -22.19
N LEU A 29 1.74 -2.77 -21.62
CA LEU A 29 2.68 -3.07 -20.55
C LEU A 29 1.97 -3.74 -19.37
N LEU A 30 0.79 -3.23 -18.98
CA LEU A 30 0.02 -3.83 -17.90
C LEU A 30 -0.34 -5.31 -18.16
N GLU A 31 -0.77 -5.64 -19.37
CA GLU A 31 -1.08 -7.03 -19.75
C GLU A 31 0.18 -7.90 -19.80
N LEU A 32 1.31 -7.35 -20.26
CA LEU A 32 2.58 -8.04 -20.25
C LEU A 32 3.04 -8.37 -18.83
N LEU A 33 2.96 -7.42 -17.89
CA LEU A 33 3.37 -7.66 -16.50
C LEU A 33 2.54 -8.78 -15.85
N LYS A 34 1.22 -8.80 -16.08
CA LYS A 34 0.35 -9.92 -15.63
C LYS A 34 0.76 -11.26 -16.22
N LEU A 35 1.15 -11.27 -17.50
CA LEU A 35 1.62 -12.47 -18.18
C LEU A 35 2.95 -12.96 -17.61
N LEU A 36 3.88 -12.05 -17.33
CA LEU A 36 5.16 -12.37 -16.67
C LEU A 36 4.92 -12.95 -15.27
N GLU A 37 4.03 -12.34 -14.48
CA GLU A 37 3.67 -12.81 -13.14
C GLU A 37 3.05 -14.21 -13.15
N SER A 38 2.09 -14.44 -14.05
CA SER A 38 1.42 -15.74 -14.21
C SER A 38 2.39 -16.86 -14.63
N ASN A 39 3.53 -16.50 -15.22
CA ASN A 39 4.57 -17.43 -15.66
C ASN A 39 5.87 -17.30 -14.85
N ARG A 40 5.83 -16.64 -13.68
CA ARG A 40 7.04 -16.24 -12.93
C ARG A 40 7.97 -17.39 -12.56
N HIS A 41 7.43 -18.59 -12.34
CA HIS A 41 8.20 -19.79 -12.00
C HIS A 41 9.04 -20.32 -13.17
N SER A 42 8.79 -19.86 -14.39
CA SER A 42 9.54 -20.23 -15.59
C SER A 42 10.45 -19.10 -16.11
N ILE A 43 10.57 -18.01 -15.35
CA ILE A 43 11.32 -16.82 -15.77
C ILE A 43 12.26 -16.40 -14.64
N ILE A 44 13.54 -16.22 -14.98
CA ILE A 44 14.52 -15.57 -14.10
C ILE A 44 15.01 -14.28 -14.77
N ILE A 45 15.33 -13.28 -13.97
CA ILE A 45 15.72 -11.95 -14.44
C ILE A 45 17.19 -11.70 -14.10
N ASN A 46 17.88 -10.98 -14.98
CA ASN A 46 19.22 -10.47 -14.70
C ASN A 46 19.16 -9.27 -13.75
N LEU A 47 19.58 -9.47 -12.50
CA LEU A 47 19.46 -8.45 -11.45
C LEU A 47 20.40 -7.26 -11.68
N LYS A 48 21.61 -7.51 -12.20
CA LYS A 48 22.58 -6.45 -12.52
C LYS A 48 22.03 -5.52 -13.59
N HIS A 49 21.47 -6.09 -14.67
CA HIS A 49 20.84 -5.31 -15.73
C HIS A 49 19.63 -4.53 -15.22
N LEU A 50 18.77 -5.15 -14.39
CA LEU A 50 17.65 -4.44 -13.77
C LEU A 50 18.13 -3.21 -12.98
N GLN A 51 19.13 -3.38 -12.12
CA GLN A 51 19.64 -2.31 -11.27
C GLN A 51 20.32 -1.20 -12.08
N ALA A 52 21.05 -1.54 -13.14
CA ALA A 52 21.66 -0.58 -14.05
C ALA A 52 20.62 0.27 -14.79
N ASN A 53 19.45 -0.29 -15.11
CA ASN A 53 18.35 0.41 -15.79
C ASN A 53 17.32 1.05 -14.85
N TYR A 54 17.52 0.96 -13.53
CA TYR A 54 16.55 1.43 -12.54
C TYR A 54 16.94 2.80 -11.96
N GLN A 55 16.07 3.79 -12.17
CA GLN A 55 16.14 5.05 -11.44
C GLN A 55 15.22 5.03 -10.21
N ARG A 56 15.81 5.22 -9.02
CA ARG A 56 15.08 5.32 -7.76
C ARG A 56 14.10 6.50 -7.76
N LYS A 57 12.90 6.30 -7.21
CA LYS A 57 11.80 7.29 -7.17
C LYS A 57 11.50 7.89 -5.79
N GLY A 58 12.18 7.41 -4.76
CA GLY A 58 12.14 7.98 -3.42
C GLY A 58 13.54 8.32 -2.90
N VAL A 59 13.60 8.98 -1.74
CA VAL A 59 14.86 9.23 -1.04
C VAL A 59 15.42 7.90 -0.54
N LYS A 60 16.71 7.65 -0.80
CA LYS A 60 17.40 6.46 -0.32
C LYS A 60 17.40 6.43 1.21
N ARG A 61 16.90 5.33 1.77
CA ARG A 61 17.02 5.00 3.20
C ARG A 61 18.19 4.04 3.39
N VAL A 62 18.85 4.16 4.52
CA VAL A 62 19.95 3.30 4.96
C VAL A 62 19.59 2.65 6.28
N GLN A 63 20.13 1.46 6.54
CA GLN A 63 19.89 0.73 7.79
C GLN A 63 20.57 1.45 8.96
N GLY A 64 19.86 1.54 10.09
CA GLY A 64 20.30 2.22 11.29
C GLY A 64 19.38 3.36 11.73
N TYR A 65 19.77 4.00 12.83
CA TYR A 65 19.16 5.20 13.38
C TYR A 65 20.23 6.28 13.60
N LYS A 66 19.81 7.53 13.81
CA LYS A 66 20.73 8.63 14.07
C LYS A 66 20.94 8.82 15.56
N ASP A 67 22.18 9.06 15.97
CA ASP A 67 22.51 9.54 17.31
C ASP A 67 22.20 11.04 17.46
N GLU A 68 22.45 11.58 18.65
CA GLU A 68 22.25 13.02 18.97
C GLU A 68 23.08 13.95 18.07
N ASN A 69 24.20 13.45 17.53
CA ASN A 69 25.10 14.18 16.65
C ASN A 69 24.75 14.02 15.15
N GLY A 70 23.74 13.21 14.82
CA GLY A 70 23.31 12.91 13.46
C GLY A 70 24.10 11.81 12.75
N ASN A 71 25.01 11.11 13.43
CA ASN A 71 25.74 9.96 12.90
C ASN A 71 24.83 8.73 12.84
N ILE A 72 25.06 7.88 11.84
CA ILE A 72 24.25 6.68 11.64
C ILE A 72 24.82 5.52 12.45
N ILE A 73 24.11 5.10 13.49
CA ILE A 73 24.40 3.89 14.24
C ILE A 73 23.80 2.72 13.48
N LYS A 74 24.67 1.80 13.05
CA LYS A 74 24.25 0.58 12.34
C LYS A 74 23.65 -0.42 13.33
N PRO A 75 22.67 -1.24 12.90
CA PRO A 75 22.17 -2.33 13.72
C PRO A 75 23.28 -3.36 13.99
N TRP A 76 23.22 -4.03 15.14
CA TRP A 76 24.15 -5.10 15.51
C TRP A 76 24.01 -6.36 14.63
N LEU A 77 22.94 -6.43 13.84
CA LEU A 77 22.67 -7.47 12.84
C LEU A 77 22.58 -6.90 11.43
N THR A 78 22.87 -7.74 10.45
CA THR A 78 22.62 -7.48 9.03
C THR A 78 22.24 -8.78 8.32
N THR A 79 22.02 -8.71 7.01
CA THR A 79 21.60 -9.84 6.19
C THR A 79 22.66 -10.20 5.16
N GLN A 80 22.79 -11.50 4.89
CA GLN A 80 23.58 -12.02 3.78
C GLN A 80 22.70 -12.88 2.87
N TYR A 81 22.78 -12.68 1.56
CA TYR A 81 22.08 -13.53 0.59
C TYR A 81 22.61 -14.96 0.64
N ILE A 82 21.70 -15.92 0.57
CA ILE A 82 22.05 -17.35 0.49
C ILE A 82 22.51 -17.68 -0.92
N ASP A 83 21.87 -17.08 -1.92
CA ASP A 83 22.27 -17.19 -3.31
C ASP A 83 23.25 -16.07 -3.71
N ASN A 84 24.35 -16.44 -4.35
CA ASN A 84 25.29 -15.51 -4.98
C ASN A 84 25.00 -15.31 -6.48
N GLY A 85 23.81 -15.71 -6.93
CA GLY A 85 23.43 -15.69 -8.33
C GLY A 85 23.20 -14.27 -8.87
N GLU A 86 23.60 -14.03 -10.11
CA GLU A 86 23.26 -12.80 -10.84
C GLU A 86 21.79 -12.78 -11.31
N TYR A 87 21.18 -13.97 -11.41
CA TYR A 87 19.80 -14.16 -11.81
C TYR A 87 18.93 -14.50 -10.61
N VAL A 88 17.75 -13.89 -10.57
CA VAL A 88 16.75 -14.11 -9.51
C VAL A 88 15.41 -14.47 -10.14
N GLY A 89 14.55 -15.15 -9.39
CA GLY A 89 13.19 -15.44 -9.85
C GLY A 89 12.43 -14.18 -10.23
N MET A 90 11.55 -14.29 -11.23
CA MET A 90 10.65 -13.19 -11.60
C MET A 90 9.80 -12.77 -10.39
N GLY A 91 9.73 -11.46 -10.17
CA GLY A 91 8.96 -10.86 -9.09
C GLY A 91 7.45 -10.89 -9.32
N THR A 92 6.72 -10.35 -8.36
CA THR A 92 5.29 -10.03 -8.47
C THR A 92 5.11 -8.56 -8.79
N PHE A 93 3.98 -8.17 -9.38
CA PHE A 93 3.73 -6.79 -9.78
C PHE A 93 2.52 -6.20 -9.05
N GLU A 94 2.69 -5.02 -8.48
CA GLU A 94 1.64 -4.34 -7.73
C GLU A 94 1.38 -2.96 -8.31
N LEU A 95 0.10 -2.67 -8.54
CA LEU A 95 -0.38 -1.34 -8.90
C LEU A 95 -0.55 -0.51 -7.62
N ASN A 96 0.01 0.69 -7.62
CA ASN A 96 -0.17 1.59 -6.49
C ASN A 96 -1.63 2.08 -6.40
N GLN A 97 -2.10 2.29 -5.18
CA GLN A 97 -3.50 2.58 -4.85
C GLN A 97 -3.94 4.00 -5.23
N ASN A 98 -3.03 4.97 -5.28
CA ASN A 98 -3.37 6.37 -5.58
C ASN A 98 -2.33 7.13 -6.43
N THR A 99 -1.34 6.43 -6.96
CA THR A 99 -0.40 6.98 -7.96
C THR A 99 -0.32 6.04 -9.15
N ALA A 100 -0.02 6.57 -10.34
CA ALA A 100 0.17 5.75 -11.54
C ALA A 100 1.54 5.05 -11.56
N ASN A 101 1.81 4.28 -10.51
CA ASN A 101 3.03 3.52 -10.33
C ASN A 101 2.75 2.03 -10.44
N ILE A 102 3.68 1.30 -11.06
CA ILE A 102 3.72 -0.17 -11.04
C ILE A 102 5.04 -0.59 -10.43
N ASN A 103 4.96 -1.40 -9.39
CA ASN A 103 6.09 -1.86 -8.60
C ASN A 103 6.32 -3.35 -8.85
N MET A 104 7.58 -3.76 -8.93
CA MET A 104 8.00 -5.16 -9.00
C MET A 104 8.68 -5.55 -7.69
N LEU A 105 8.12 -6.54 -7.00
CA LEU A 105 8.66 -7.08 -5.76
C LEU A 105 9.50 -8.32 -6.06
N ILE A 106 10.80 -8.24 -5.79
CA ILE A 106 11.73 -9.37 -5.86
C ILE A 106 11.95 -9.89 -4.44
N THR A 107 11.68 -11.18 -4.23
CA THR A 107 11.97 -11.89 -2.97
C THR A 107 13.22 -12.74 -3.14
N ARG A 108 14.16 -12.63 -2.21
CA ARG A 108 15.37 -13.47 -2.15
C ARG A 108 15.55 -14.03 -0.75
N LYS A 109 16.24 -15.15 -0.65
CA LYS A 109 16.54 -15.79 0.63
C LYS A 109 17.81 -15.21 1.22
N VAL A 110 17.74 -14.86 2.50
CA VAL A 110 18.85 -14.32 3.28
C VAL A 110 18.98 -15.05 4.61
N ARG A 111 20.19 -15.04 5.15
CA ARG A 111 20.46 -15.41 6.54
C ARG A 111 20.82 -14.17 7.34
N LEU A 112 20.49 -14.20 8.63
CA LEU A 112 20.84 -13.16 9.58
C LEU A 112 22.28 -13.36 10.04
N ILE A 113 23.07 -12.29 10.08
CA ILE A 113 24.47 -12.34 10.53
C ILE A 113 24.77 -11.19 11.50
N LYS A 114 25.70 -11.40 12.43
CA LYS A 114 26.23 -10.34 13.30
C LYS A 114 27.07 -9.36 12.49
N THR A 115 26.80 -8.07 12.61
CA THR A 115 27.46 -7.02 11.80
C THR A 115 28.98 -6.99 12.01
N GLU A 116 29.46 -7.11 13.24
CA GLU A 116 30.89 -7.04 13.55
C GLU A 116 31.61 -8.37 13.30
N ALA A 117 31.05 -9.47 13.82
CA ALA A 117 31.67 -10.78 13.76
C ALA A 117 31.47 -11.51 12.42
N GLN A 118 30.55 -11.04 11.57
CA GLN A 118 30.15 -11.70 10.31
C GLN A 118 29.71 -13.17 10.49
N THR A 119 29.26 -13.54 11.68
CA THR A 119 28.81 -14.89 12.02
C THR A 119 27.30 -15.03 11.84
N PRO A 120 26.82 -16.16 11.28
CA PRO A 120 25.39 -16.39 11.09
C PRO A 120 24.66 -16.65 12.41
N ILE A 121 23.39 -16.28 12.44
CA ILE A 121 22.42 -16.66 13.47
C ILE A 121 21.47 -17.67 12.84
N SER A 122 21.51 -18.90 13.34
CA SER A 122 20.69 -20.01 12.85
C SER A 122 19.37 -20.14 13.59
N GLU A 123 19.29 -19.64 14.82
CA GLU A 123 18.13 -19.80 15.71
C GLU A 123 17.81 -18.51 16.47
N VAL A 124 16.53 -18.15 16.55
CA VAL A 124 16.02 -17.07 17.40
C VAL A 124 14.71 -17.54 18.02
N ALA A 125 14.54 -17.37 19.33
CA ALA A 125 13.30 -17.70 20.05
C ALA A 125 12.80 -19.16 19.84
N GLY A 126 13.71 -20.12 19.67
CA GLY A 126 13.38 -21.53 19.38
C GLY A 126 13.05 -21.81 17.92
N LEU A 127 13.22 -20.85 17.01
CA LEU A 127 12.92 -20.98 15.59
C LEU A 127 14.19 -20.97 14.75
N LEU A 128 14.29 -21.91 13.82
CA LEU A 128 15.34 -21.89 12.80
C LEU A 128 15.08 -20.76 11.80
N ILE A 129 16.05 -19.86 11.63
CA ILE A 129 15.95 -18.66 10.78
C ILE A 129 16.97 -18.67 9.63
N ASN A 130 17.25 -19.85 9.11
CA ASN A 130 18.30 -20.05 8.11
C ASN A 130 17.96 -19.46 6.72
N ASP A 131 16.68 -19.21 6.42
CA ASP A 131 16.19 -18.84 5.10
C ASP A 131 15.09 -17.75 5.11
N LEU A 132 15.37 -16.66 5.81
CA LEU A 132 14.47 -15.50 5.85
C LEU A 132 14.29 -14.86 4.47
N ASN A 133 13.15 -14.20 4.28
CA ASN A 133 12.86 -13.48 3.04
C ASN A 133 13.36 -12.03 3.13
N SER A 134 14.11 -11.61 2.11
CA SER A 134 14.45 -10.22 1.84
C SER A 134 13.66 -9.75 0.62
N PHE A 135 13.06 -8.57 0.74
CA PHE A 135 12.15 -8.00 -0.25
C PHE A 135 12.75 -6.73 -0.85
N ASN A 136 12.92 -6.70 -2.17
CA ASN A 136 13.42 -5.55 -2.90
C ASN A 136 12.37 -5.07 -3.91
N ASN A 137 11.94 -3.81 -3.77
CA ASN A 137 10.92 -3.23 -4.63
C ASN A 137 11.54 -2.32 -5.71
N TYR A 138 11.18 -2.57 -6.97
CA TYR A 138 11.62 -1.81 -8.13
C TYR A 138 10.41 -1.20 -8.84
N THR A 139 10.33 0.13 -8.87
CA THR A 139 9.27 0.83 -9.62
C THR A 139 9.51 0.71 -11.13
N ILE A 140 8.72 -0.12 -11.81
CA ILE A 140 8.74 -0.35 -13.27
C ILE A 140 8.13 0.84 -14.03
N VAL A 141 7.00 1.34 -13.54
CA VAL A 141 6.30 2.52 -14.07
C VAL A 141 6.19 3.53 -12.96
N SER A 142 6.52 4.79 -13.25
CA SER A 142 6.46 5.91 -12.31
C SER A 142 5.67 7.06 -12.91
N GLU A 143 4.63 7.52 -12.21
CA GLU A 143 3.74 8.63 -12.63
C GLU A 143 3.21 8.46 -14.05
N GLY A 144 2.86 7.22 -14.40
CA GLY A 144 2.36 6.90 -15.73
C GLY A 144 3.41 7.02 -16.83
N ALA A 145 4.69 6.79 -16.52
CA ALA A 145 5.79 6.68 -17.47
C ALA A 145 6.69 5.48 -17.15
N VAL A 146 7.23 4.82 -18.17
CA VAL A 146 8.17 3.69 -18.01
C VAL A 146 9.45 4.19 -17.33
N ASN A 147 9.83 3.54 -16.23
CA ASN A 147 11.05 3.82 -15.48
C ASN A 147 12.18 2.86 -15.84
N ILE A 148 11.87 1.56 -15.93
CA ILE A 148 12.79 0.52 -16.40
C ILE A 148 12.45 0.22 -17.84
N LYS A 149 13.36 0.56 -18.77
CA LYS A 149 13.09 0.49 -20.21
C LYS A 149 13.11 -0.93 -20.76
N SER A 150 13.88 -1.82 -20.15
CA SER A 150 14.00 -3.20 -20.60
C SER A 150 14.31 -4.16 -19.45
N LEU A 151 13.90 -5.40 -19.64
CA LEU A 151 14.25 -6.52 -18.78
C LEU A 151 15.05 -7.54 -19.57
N GLN A 152 16.14 -8.01 -18.99
CA GLN A 152 16.88 -9.16 -19.46
C GLN A 152 16.43 -10.38 -18.66
N ILE A 153 15.97 -11.42 -19.36
CA ILE A 153 15.39 -12.61 -18.74
C ILE A 153 15.92 -13.89 -19.38
N LYS A 154 15.89 -14.99 -18.62
CA LYS A 154 15.97 -16.35 -19.17
C LYS A 154 14.66 -17.07 -18.93
N ILE A 155 14.30 -17.94 -19.88
CA ILE A 155 13.02 -18.63 -19.90
C ILE A 155 13.29 -20.14 -19.90
N SER A 156 12.85 -20.84 -18.85
CA SER A 156 13.03 -22.30 -18.73
C SER A 156 11.92 -23.11 -19.39
N ASN A 157 10.86 -22.46 -19.88
CA ASN A 157 9.68 -23.13 -20.45
C ASN A 157 9.38 -22.64 -21.87
N LYS A 158 9.34 -23.58 -22.83
CA LYS A 158 9.03 -23.29 -24.24
C LYS A 158 7.64 -22.67 -24.44
N LYS A 159 6.61 -23.09 -23.69
CA LYS A 159 5.26 -22.52 -23.81
C LYS A 159 5.24 -21.04 -23.41
N THR A 160 6.00 -20.68 -22.36
CA THR A 160 6.15 -19.28 -21.94
C THR A 160 6.87 -18.46 -23.02
N PHE A 161 7.91 -19.02 -23.64
CA PHE A 161 8.59 -18.38 -24.77
C PHE A 161 7.65 -18.17 -25.96
N ASP A 162 6.95 -19.22 -26.41
CA ASP A 162 6.02 -19.16 -27.55
C ASP A 162 4.92 -18.12 -27.31
N LEU A 163 4.42 -18.02 -26.07
CA LEU A 163 3.43 -17.03 -25.67
C LEU A 163 3.96 -15.59 -25.76
N LEU A 164 5.15 -15.33 -25.22
CA LEU A 164 5.81 -14.01 -25.28
C LEU A 164 6.15 -13.63 -26.72
N LYS A 165 6.62 -14.59 -27.52
CA LYS A 165 6.89 -14.41 -28.96
C LYS A 165 5.61 -14.08 -29.74
N ALA A 166 4.51 -14.79 -29.48
CA ALA A 166 3.21 -14.51 -30.13
C ALA A 166 2.72 -13.08 -29.85
N LYS A 167 2.97 -12.56 -28.64
CA LYS A 167 2.68 -11.16 -28.27
C LYS A 167 3.69 -10.15 -28.84
N GLY A 168 4.74 -10.61 -29.52
CA GLY A 168 5.75 -9.77 -30.16
C GLY A 168 6.65 -9.03 -29.17
N VAL A 169 6.84 -9.57 -27.95
CA VAL A 169 7.71 -8.97 -26.93
C VAL A 169 9.10 -9.61 -26.88
N ILE A 170 9.29 -10.71 -27.60
CA ILE A 170 10.58 -11.36 -27.86
C ILE A 170 10.75 -11.45 -29.37
N GLU A 171 11.92 -11.06 -29.86
CA GLU A 171 12.24 -11.03 -31.30
C GLU A 171 12.92 -12.32 -31.78
N ASN A 172 13.50 -13.10 -30.88
CA ASN A 172 14.20 -14.35 -31.20
C ASN A 172 13.29 -15.36 -31.93
N GLU A 173 13.85 -16.02 -32.95
CA GLU A 173 13.12 -17.00 -33.75
C GLU A 173 12.97 -18.35 -33.03
N GLU A 174 14.03 -18.81 -32.38
CA GLU A 174 14.07 -20.12 -31.74
C GLU A 174 14.15 -20.02 -30.22
N TYR A 175 13.64 -21.05 -29.56
CA TYR A 175 13.73 -21.20 -28.12
C TYR A 175 15.04 -21.90 -27.73
N ASP A 176 15.87 -21.22 -26.95
CA ASP A 176 17.02 -21.77 -26.22
C ASP A 176 16.98 -21.34 -24.74
N PHE A 177 17.00 -22.31 -23.83
CA PHE A 177 16.98 -22.06 -22.37
C PHE A 177 18.28 -21.43 -21.84
N ARG A 178 19.37 -21.47 -22.61
CA ARG A 178 20.67 -20.87 -22.28
C ARG A 178 20.74 -19.40 -22.67
N CYS A 179 19.96 -19.00 -23.67
CA CYS A 179 19.92 -17.64 -24.17
C CYS A 179 19.24 -16.68 -23.18
N GLU A 180 19.74 -15.45 -23.16
CA GLU A 180 19.09 -14.34 -22.50
C GLU A 180 18.24 -13.58 -23.53
N TYR A 181 17.00 -13.29 -23.16
CA TYR A 181 16.01 -12.58 -23.97
C TYR A 181 15.82 -11.17 -23.44
N THR A 182 15.70 -10.20 -24.33
CA THR A 182 15.42 -8.80 -23.97
C THR A 182 13.95 -8.49 -24.22
N ILE A 183 13.26 -8.05 -23.17
CA ILE A 183 11.91 -7.49 -23.25
C ILE A 183 12.00 -5.96 -23.18
N ARG A 184 11.53 -5.27 -24.22
CA ARG A 184 11.46 -3.80 -24.27
C ARG A 184 10.13 -3.30 -23.71
N LEU A 185 10.19 -2.64 -22.55
CA LEU A 185 9.01 -2.08 -21.87
C LEU A 185 8.66 -0.67 -22.38
N ASP A 186 9.65 0.05 -22.92
CA ASP A 186 9.51 1.41 -23.45
C ASP A 186 8.81 1.49 -24.82
N ASN A 187 8.56 0.35 -25.45
CA ASN A 187 7.91 0.24 -26.77
C ASN A 187 6.44 -0.23 -26.68
N LEU A 188 5.85 -0.24 -25.48
CA LEU A 188 4.49 -0.73 -25.24
C LEU A 188 3.56 0.41 -24.76
N PRO A 189 2.28 0.42 -25.17
CA PRO A 189 1.30 1.29 -24.52
C PRO A 189 1.15 0.86 -23.05
N LEU A 190 1.14 1.82 -22.11
CA LEU A 190 1.10 1.50 -20.67
C LEU A 190 -0.18 0.76 -20.27
N VAL A 191 -1.29 1.24 -20.79
CA VAL A 191 -2.64 0.74 -20.50
C VAL A 191 -3.36 0.44 -21.81
N PRO A 192 -4.26 -0.55 -21.84
CA PRO A 192 -5.07 -0.81 -23.01
C PRO A 192 -6.05 0.35 -23.25
N PRO A 193 -6.18 0.84 -24.50
CA PRO A 193 -6.97 2.05 -24.80
C PRO A 193 -8.48 1.88 -24.55
N ASP A 194 -9.01 0.66 -24.72
CA ASP A 194 -10.45 0.36 -24.65
C ASP A 194 -10.81 -0.52 -23.44
N ARG A 195 -10.07 -0.41 -22.34
CA ARG A 195 -10.40 -1.13 -21.11
C ARG A 195 -11.74 -0.64 -20.55
N ASN A 196 -12.63 -1.59 -20.26
CA ASN A 196 -13.82 -1.32 -19.47
C ASN A 196 -13.44 -1.27 -17.99
N TYR A 197 -13.79 -0.16 -17.34
CA TYR A 197 -13.64 0.02 -15.89
C TYR A 197 -14.99 -0.23 -15.23
N SER A 198 -14.96 -0.97 -14.12
CA SER A 198 -16.13 -1.20 -13.27
C SER A 198 -16.66 0.12 -12.70
N SER A 199 -17.93 0.14 -12.30
CA SER A 199 -18.46 1.27 -11.53
C SER A 199 -17.68 1.45 -10.23
N ILE A 200 -17.44 2.70 -9.86
CA ILE A 200 -16.85 3.09 -8.58
C ILE A 200 -17.90 3.49 -7.54
N GLU A 201 -19.18 3.47 -7.92
CA GLU A 201 -20.30 3.81 -7.05
C GLU A 201 -20.38 2.87 -5.84
N GLY A 202 -20.57 3.43 -4.64
CA GLY A 202 -20.57 2.69 -3.37
C GLY A 202 -19.24 2.05 -2.95
N VAL A 203 -18.21 2.05 -3.82
CA VAL A 203 -16.91 1.41 -3.53
C VAL A 203 -16.21 2.10 -2.37
N PHE A 204 -16.34 3.42 -2.25
CA PHE A 204 -15.75 4.17 -1.15
C PHE A 204 -16.23 3.67 0.21
N TYR A 205 -17.55 3.57 0.42
CA TYR A 205 -18.11 3.16 1.70
C TYR A 205 -17.77 1.71 2.05
N GLN A 206 -17.80 0.80 1.07
CA GLN A 206 -17.34 -0.58 1.28
C GLN A 206 -15.89 -0.65 1.77
N LEU A 207 -15.00 0.14 1.16
CA LEU A 207 -13.60 0.22 1.60
C LEU A 207 -13.43 0.91 2.95
N ALA A 208 -14.18 1.99 3.19
CA ALA A 208 -14.10 2.75 4.42
C ALA A 208 -14.55 1.91 5.61
N GLU A 209 -15.67 1.19 5.48
CA GLU A 209 -16.17 0.23 6.48
C GLU A 209 -15.11 -0.83 6.81
N ALA A 210 -14.59 -1.51 5.78
CA ALA A 210 -13.58 -2.55 5.95
C ALA A 210 -12.30 -1.99 6.60
N LYS A 211 -11.80 -0.84 6.13
CA LYS A 211 -10.59 -0.21 6.69
C LYS A 211 -10.76 0.25 8.14
N VAL A 212 -11.94 0.75 8.52
CA VAL A 212 -12.22 1.10 9.91
C VAL A 212 -12.16 -0.14 10.79
N LEU A 213 -12.83 -1.22 10.38
CA LEU A 213 -12.82 -2.48 11.13
C LEU A 213 -11.42 -3.11 11.20
N THR A 214 -10.68 -3.17 10.08
CA THR A 214 -9.28 -3.59 10.05
C THR A 214 -8.43 -2.74 11.00
N SER A 215 -8.62 -1.42 11.03
CA SER A 215 -7.88 -0.56 11.94
C SER A 215 -8.18 -0.86 13.41
N ILE A 216 -9.43 -1.20 13.75
CA ILE A 216 -9.82 -1.58 15.13
C ILE A 216 -9.16 -2.91 15.51
N ILE A 217 -9.33 -3.94 14.68
CA ILE A 217 -8.80 -5.29 14.93
C ILE A 217 -7.28 -5.27 14.98
N SER A 218 -6.62 -4.59 14.04
CA SER A 218 -5.16 -4.45 14.04
C SER A 218 -4.64 -3.71 15.28
N ALA A 219 -5.40 -2.75 15.80
CA ALA A 219 -5.01 -2.04 17.03
C ALA A 219 -5.15 -2.91 18.28
N LEU A 220 -6.18 -3.77 18.33
CA LEU A 220 -6.33 -4.81 19.37
C LEU A 220 -5.17 -5.82 19.31
N LEU A 221 -4.93 -6.41 18.14
CA LEU A 221 -3.94 -7.48 17.93
C LEU A 221 -2.48 -6.99 17.93
N LYS A 222 -2.22 -5.72 18.23
CA LYS A 222 -0.89 -5.10 18.07
C LYS A 222 0.20 -5.81 18.87
N LYS A 223 -0.11 -6.22 20.11
CA LYS A 223 0.81 -6.92 21.03
C LYS A 223 0.51 -8.42 21.15
N GLU A 224 -0.55 -8.88 20.50
CA GLU A 224 -1.00 -10.25 20.60
C GLU A 224 -0.46 -11.08 19.43
N SER A 225 -0.30 -12.37 19.70
CA SER A 225 -0.04 -13.41 18.71
C SER A 225 -0.84 -14.65 19.08
N ASP A 226 -1.38 -15.28 18.05
CA ASP A 226 -2.00 -16.61 18.09
C ASP A 226 -0.96 -17.74 18.05
N ILE A 227 0.29 -17.45 17.68
CA ILE A 227 1.36 -18.44 17.48
C ILE A 227 2.45 -18.36 18.55
N PHE A 228 2.86 -17.15 18.96
CA PHE A 228 4.03 -16.93 19.81
C PHE A 228 3.67 -16.40 21.20
N VAL A 229 4.38 -16.87 22.23
CA VAL A 229 4.27 -16.31 23.58
C VAL A 229 4.99 -14.95 23.69
N PRO A 230 4.64 -14.10 24.68
CA PRO A 230 5.24 -12.77 24.82
C PRO A 230 6.77 -12.76 24.83
N GLU A 231 7.40 -13.70 25.53
CA GLU A 231 8.85 -13.82 25.64
C GLU A 231 9.49 -14.10 24.27
N GLN A 232 8.85 -14.91 23.43
CA GLN A 232 9.29 -15.16 22.06
C GLN A 232 9.16 -13.89 21.20
N LEU A 233 8.05 -13.16 21.32
CA LEU A 233 7.84 -11.91 20.58
C LEU A 233 8.87 -10.84 20.94
N GLU A 234 9.23 -10.73 22.23
CA GLU A 234 10.30 -9.85 22.68
C GLU A 234 11.65 -10.23 22.08
N GLU A 235 11.96 -11.52 22.06
CA GLU A 235 13.22 -12.03 21.52
C GLU A 235 13.32 -11.85 19.99
N LEU A 236 12.24 -12.12 19.26
CA LEU A 236 12.12 -11.80 17.83
C LEU A 236 12.37 -10.31 17.57
N ARG A 237 11.76 -9.43 18.36
CA ARG A 237 11.91 -7.97 18.23
C ARG A 237 13.36 -7.52 18.45
N LYS A 238 14.08 -8.09 19.44
CA LYS A 238 15.51 -7.80 19.67
C LYS A 238 16.39 -8.17 18.47
N HIS A 239 15.95 -9.15 17.69
CA HIS A 239 16.60 -9.63 16.46
C HIS A 239 16.04 -9.00 15.18
N TYR A 240 15.26 -7.91 15.29
CA TYR A 240 14.63 -7.22 14.17
C TYR A 240 13.65 -8.10 13.37
N LEU A 241 13.00 -9.06 14.00
CA LEU A 241 11.96 -9.91 13.39
C LEU A 241 10.58 -9.49 13.90
N SER A 242 9.60 -9.51 12.99
CA SER A 242 8.17 -9.42 13.37
C SER A 242 7.62 -10.76 13.82
N LYS A 243 6.39 -10.74 14.35
CA LYS A 243 5.56 -11.93 14.58
C LYS A 243 5.24 -12.76 13.32
N HIS A 244 5.50 -12.23 12.11
CA HIS A 244 5.40 -12.97 10.85
C HIS A 244 6.78 -13.33 10.29
N LEU A 245 7.84 -13.23 11.12
CA LEU A 245 9.24 -13.51 10.77
C LEU A 245 9.81 -12.65 9.62
N ASN A 246 9.15 -11.53 9.30
CA ASN A 246 9.70 -10.53 8.39
C ASN A 246 10.78 -9.69 9.08
N LEU A 247 11.84 -9.40 8.33
CA LEU A 247 12.96 -8.55 8.74
C LEU A 247 12.55 -7.07 8.79
N ASN A 248 12.75 -6.44 9.95
CA ASN A 248 12.33 -5.09 10.29
C ASN A 248 13.49 -4.27 10.86
N PHE A 249 14.60 -4.17 10.13
CA PHE A 249 15.70 -3.30 10.54
C PHE A 249 15.24 -1.85 10.66
N PRO A 250 15.72 -1.11 11.68
CA PRO A 250 15.53 0.34 11.71
C PRO A 250 16.20 0.94 10.47
N THR A 251 15.56 1.95 9.88
CA THR A 251 16.11 2.67 8.74
C THR A 251 15.95 4.17 8.91
N THR A 252 16.91 4.93 8.39
CA THR A 252 16.91 6.40 8.41
C THR A 252 17.30 6.97 7.05
N ASN A 253 17.09 8.27 6.86
CA ASN A 253 17.57 8.97 5.67
C ASN A 253 19.07 9.19 5.78
N GLU A 254 19.79 8.97 4.67
CA GLU A 254 21.24 9.20 4.56
C GLU A 254 21.63 10.67 4.84
N TYR A 255 20.71 11.60 4.58
CA TYR A 255 20.97 13.03 4.70
C TYR A 255 20.42 13.59 6.02
N ILE A 256 21.23 14.39 6.71
CA ILE A 256 20.82 15.15 7.91
C ILE A 256 19.90 16.31 7.51
N ASN A 257 20.25 17.02 6.44
CA ASN A 257 19.48 18.16 5.94
C ASN A 257 19.13 17.98 4.46
N ILE A 258 17.83 17.89 4.17
CA ILE A 258 17.31 17.71 2.80
C ILE A 258 17.64 18.93 1.93
N GLN A 259 17.62 20.15 2.47
CA GLN A 259 17.97 21.37 1.72
C GLN A 259 19.42 21.35 1.26
N GLN A 260 20.33 20.91 2.13
CA GLN A 260 21.74 20.74 1.74
C GLN A 260 21.91 19.63 0.70
N ALA A 261 21.16 18.53 0.82
CA ALA A 261 21.19 17.45 -0.18
C ALA A 261 20.64 17.89 -1.54
N LEU A 262 19.64 18.77 -1.57
CA LEU A 262 19.14 19.42 -2.79
C LEU A 262 20.19 20.36 -3.39
N ALA A 263 20.80 21.21 -2.56
CA ALA A 263 21.86 22.12 -3.01
C ALA A 263 23.07 21.39 -3.61
N ARG A 264 23.43 20.23 -3.02
CA ARG A 264 24.48 19.34 -3.51
C ARG A 264 24.03 18.40 -4.64
N GLN A 265 22.78 18.49 -5.09
CA GLN A 265 22.17 17.66 -6.15
C GLN A 265 22.17 16.14 -5.88
N ASN A 266 22.31 15.71 -4.63
CA ASN A 266 22.18 14.31 -4.23
C ASN A 266 20.71 13.84 -4.24
N ILE A 267 19.80 14.78 -3.97
CA ILE A 267 18.35 14.63 -4.09
C ILE A 267 17.86 15.57 -5.18
N ASP A 268 16.80 15.16 -5.88
CA ASP A 268 16.02 16.03 -6.75
C ASP A 268 14.53 15.98 -6.38
N THR A 269 13.74 16.84 -7.01
CA THR A 269 12.30 16.97 -6.80
C THR A 269 11.52 16.56 -8.03
N ARG A 270 10.34 15.98 -7.81
CA ARG A 270 9.38 15.66 -8.86
C ARG A 270 7.97 16.01 -8.40
N ILE A 271 7.10 16.26 -9.36
CA ILE A 271 5.66 16.37 -9.12
C ILE A 271 5.08 14.96 -9.22
N SER A 272 4.44 14.49 -8.15
CA SER A 272 3.64 13.26 -8.13
C SER A 272 2.17 13.63 -8.10
N TYR A 273 1.38 13.00 -8.95
CA TYR A 273 -0.06 13.24 -8.99
C TYR A 273 -0.78 12.16 -8.21
N LYS A 274 -1.50 12.57 -7.17
CA LYS A 274 -2.35 11.71 -6.36
C LYS A 274 -3.72 11.65 -6.98
N ILE A 275 -4.27 10.44 -7.07
CA ILE A 275 -5.59 10.15 -7.62
C ILE A 275 -6.32 9.33 -6.56
N ASP A 276 -7.20 9.98 -5.81
CA ASP A 276 -7.96 9.36 -4.74
C ASP A 276 -9.45 9.28 -5.08
N ILE A 277 -10.11 8.29 -4.49
CA ILE A 277 -11.56 8.09 -4.60
C ILE A 277 -12.18 8.36 -3.22
N GLY A 278 -13.17 9.25 -3.19
CA GLY A 278 -13.95 9.64 -2.03
C GLY A 278 -15.44 9.56 -2.26
N SER A 279 -16.21 9.96 -1.25
CA SER A 279 -17.65 10.21 -1.34
C SER A 279 -17.96 11.71 -1.26
N GLN A 280 -19.24 12.03 -1.33
CA GLN A 280 -19.76 13.39 -1.13
C GLN A 280 -19.56 13.93 0.29
N GLU A 281 -19.21 13.07 1.24
CA GLU A 281 -19.02 13.42 2.66
C GLU A 281 -17.56 13.32 3.11
N ILE A 282 -16.78 12.42 2.48
CA ILE A 282 -15.39 12.16 2.85
C ILE A 282 -14.53 12.08 1.59
N LEU A 283 -13.61 13.04 1.44
CA LEU A 283 -12.88 13.25 0.19
C LEU A 283 -11.94 12.09 -0.22
N ASN A 284 -11.39 11.36 0.76
CA ASN A 284 -10.57 10.17 0.56
C ASN A 284 -10.41 9.39 1.88
N LEU A 285 -9.95 8.14 1.78
CA LEU A 285 -9.74 7.25 2.94
C LEU A 285 -8.65 7.78 3.91
N GLY A 286 -7.76 8.67 3.44
CA GLY A 286 -6.76 9.33 4.28
C GLY A 286 -7.35 10.32 5.30
N LYS A 287 -8.64 10.65 5.19
CA LYS A 287 -9.36 11.48 6.18
C LYS A 287 -9.78 10.70 7.43
N LEU A 288 -9.87 9.37 7.34
CA LEU A 288 -10.27 8.53 8.45
C LEU A 288 -9.27 8.63 9.61
N HIS A 289 -9.78 8.58 10.83
CA HIS A 289 -8.95 8.53 12.02
C HIS A 289 -8.38 7.12 12.22
N SER A 290 -7.15 7.02 12.75
CA SER A 290 -6.67 5.73 13.24
C SER A 290 -7.51 5.28 14.44
N ALA A 291 -7.60 3.98 14.68
CA ALA A 291 -8.45 3.45 15.74
C ALA A 291 -8.19 4.10 17.11
N ASN A 292 -6.94 4.13 17.58
CA ASN A 292 -6.60 4.76 18.85
C ASN A 292 -6.89 6.27 18.88
N LYS A 293 -6.70 6.98 17.76
CA LYS A 293 -7.02 8.41 17.68
C LYS A 293 -8.52 8.65 17.81
N PHE A 294 -9.34 7.81 17.17
CA PHE A 294 -10.79 7.91 17.25
C PHE A 294 -11.30 7.51 18.64
N LEU A 295 -10.70 6.47 19.24
CA LEU A 295 -10.99 6.03 20.60
C LEU A 295 -10.81 7.18 21.61
N ASP A 296 -9.64 7.81 21.64
CA ASP A 296 -9.32 8.94 22.52
C ASP A 296 -10.23 10.17 22.29
N ARG A 297 -10.66 10.36 21.04
CA ARG A 297 -11.49 11.48 20.64
C ARG A 297 -12.95 11.34 21.09
N MET A 298 -13.54 10.16 20.93
CA MET A 298 -15.00 9.96 21.05
C MET A 298 -15.42 9.16 22.29
N TYR A 299 -14.48 8.49 22.97
CA TYR A 299 -14.78 7.58 24.06
C TYR A 299 -13.93 7.87 25.30
N GLU A 300 -14.48 7.51 26.45
CA GLU A 300 -13.75 7.38 27.71
C GLU A 300 -13.51 5.89 27.97
N VAL A 301 -12.26 5.53 28.18
CA VAL A 301 -11.88 4.19 28.64
C VAL A 301 -11.54 4.29 30.11
N TYR A 302 -12.13 3.43 30.93
CA TYR A 302 -12.02 3.53 32.38
C TYR A 302 -11.96 2.16 33.06
N HIS A 303 -11.41 2.15 34.27
CA HIS A 303 -11.41 0.98 35.13
C HIS A 303 -12.80 0.78 35.75
N LYS A 304 -13.43 -0.36 35.52
CA LYS A 304 -14.77 -0.71 36.04
C LYS A 304 -14.87 -0.63 37.57
N GLN A 305 -13.79 -0.97 38.28
CA GLN A 305 -13.77 -1.02 39.74
C GLN A 305 -13.51 0.35 40.37
N THR A 306 -12.54 1.12 39.86
CA THR A 306 -12.13 2.41 40.46
C THR A 306 -12.84 3.61 39.83
N GLY A 307 -13.42 3.45 38.63
CA GLY A 307 -13.98 4.56 37.85
C GLY A 307 -12.92 5.47 37.23
N GLU A 308 -11.63 5.16 37.39
CA GLU A 308 -10.53 6.00 36.90
C GLU A 308 -10.48 6.01 35.37
N ILE A 309 -10.43 7.21 34.79
CA ILE A 309 -10.35 7.43 33.35
C ILE A 309 -8.90 7.32 32.89
N ILE A 310 -8.65 6.47 31.90
CA ILE A 310 -7.33 6.25 31.32
C ILE A 310 -7.03 7.35 30.30
N SER A 311 -5.97 8.12 30.55
CA SER A 311 -5.51 9.13 29.60
C SER A 311 -4.83 8.49 28.38
N LYS A 312 -5.17 8.95 27.17
CA LYS A 312 -4.66 8.42 25.88
C LYS A 312 -4.85 6.90 25.74
N PRO A 313 -6.11 6.42 25.76
CA PRO A 313 -6.37 5.00 25.69
C PRO A 313 -5.93 4.40 24.36
N SER A 314 -5.60 3.12 24.40
CA SER A 314 -5.31 2.31 23.23
C SER A 314 -6.13 1.03 23.23
N PHE A 315 -6.44 0.52 22.04
CA PHE A 315 -7.31 -0.65 21.89
C PHE A 315 -6.77 -1.91 22.55
N ASP A 316 -5.45 -2.09 22.66
CA ASP A 316 -4.86 -3.26 23.35
C ASP A 316 -5.29 -3.36 24.82
N LEU A 317 -5.68 -2.25 25.45
CA LEU A 317 -6.21 -2.25 26.82
C LEU A 317 -7.57 -2.95 26.94
N LEU A 318 -8.34 -3.09 25.85
CA LEU A 318 -9.67 -3.70 25.90
C LEU A 318 -9.62 -5.21 26.13
N PHE A 319 -8.44 -5.85 26.01
CA PHE A 319 -8.24 -7.23 26.46
C PHE A 319 -8.04 -7.37 27.98
N HIS A 320 -7.81 -6.27 28.70
CA HIS A 320 -7.56 -6.31 30.12
C HIS A 320 -8.86 -6.49 30.90
N GLU A 321 -8.82 -7.30 31.95
CA GLU A 321 -9.92 -7.40 32.88
C GLU A 321 -10.23 -6.04 33.52
N ASN A 322 -11.50 -5.80 33.84
CA ASN A 322 -11.97 -4.57 34.46
C ASN A 322 -11.80 -3.29 33.63
N ILE A 323 -11.64 -3.36 32.31
CA ILE A 323 -11.72 -2.19 31.43
C ILE A 323 -13.12 -2.09 30.80
N ALA A 324 -13.65 -0.86 30.72
CA ALA A 324 -14.89 -0.53 30.03
C ALA A 324 -14.73 0.73 29.17
N CYS A 325 -15.65 0.89 28.23
CA CYS A 325 -15.77 2.09 27.40
C CYS A 325 -17.15 2.73 27.58
N ARG A 326 -17.22 4.05 27.44
CA ARG A 326 -18.48 4.79 27.28
C ARG A 326 -18.26 6.00 26.37
N HIS A 327 -19.34 6.61 25.90
CA HIS A 327 -19.23 7.84 25.13
C HIS A 327 -18.61 8.97 25.96
N LYS A 328 -17.67 9.68 25.35
CA LYS A 328 -17.08 10.88 25.95
C LYS A 328 -18.05 12.04 25.87
N GLN A 329 -18.19 12.80 26.94
CA GLN A 329 -18.86 14.10 26.86
C GLN A 329 -17.97 15.07 26.07
N LEU A 330 -18.36 15.35 24.83
CA LEU A 330 -17.60 16.23 23.96
C LEU A 330 -17.75 17.68 24.41
N SER A 331 -16.63 18.36 24.62
CA SER A 331 -16.64 19.81 24.86
C SER A 331 -17.20 20.57 23.65
N SER A 332 -17.78 21.74 23.88
CA SER A 332 -18.29 22.63 22.83
C SER A 332 -17.25 23.05 21.78
N ARG A 333 -15.96 22.87 22.06
CA ARG A 333 -14.86 23.15 21.13
C ARG A 333 -14.66 22.04 20.09
N ILE A 334 -15.12 20.83 20.35
CA ILE A 334 -14.96 19.70 19.44
C ILE A 334 -16.08 19.76 18.41
N LYS A 335 -15.72 20.13 17.18
CA LYS A 335 -16.61 20.00 16.03
C LYS A 335 -16.66 18.54 15.59
N VAL A 336 -17.85 17.95 15.63
CA VAL A 336 -18.14 16.63 15.03
C VAL A 336 -18.18 16.80 13.52
N THR A 337 -17.53 15.88 12.80
CA THR A 337 -17.35 15.93 11.35
C THR A 337 -18.03 14.71 10.71
N SER A 338 -18.25 14.74 9.39
CA SER A 338 -18.81 13.58 8.68
C SER A 338 -17.94 12.33 8.77
N VAL A 339 -16.63 12.49 8.98
CA VAL A 339 -15.74 11.36 9.31
C VAL A 339 -16.10 10.76 10.67
N ASP A 340 -16.36 11.61 11.67
CA ASP A 340 -16.77 11.14 12.99
C ASP A 340 -18.14 10.45 12.95
N GLU A 341 -19.10 11.04 12.23
CA GLU A 341 -20.45 10.48 12.03
C GLU A 341 -20.42 9.14 11.30
N PHE A 342 -19.53 8.97 10.32
CA PHE A 342 -19.33 7.70 9.63
C PHE A 342 -18.68 6.63 10.51
N MET A 343 -17.62 6.98 11.23
CA MET A 343 -16.86 6.01 12.03
C MET A 343 -17.59 5.59 13.31
N LYS A 344 -18.35 6.51 13.94
CA LYS A 344 -18.95 6.27 15.25
C LYS A 344 -19.85 5.03 15.31
N PRO A 345 -20.81 4.79 14.38
CA PRO A 345 -21.66 3.61 14.42
C PRO A 345 -20.90 2.28 14.36
N ILE A 346 -19.80 2.23 13.59
CA ILE A 346 -18.93 1.04 13.50
C ILE A 346 -18.24 0.76 14.84
N PHE A 347 -17.75 1.82 15.50
CA PHE A 347 -17.14 1.69 16.82
C PHE A 347 -18.15 1.37 17.91
N ASP A 348 -19.32 2.01 17.90
CA ASP A 348 -20.38 1.75 18.88
C ASP A 348 -20.79 0.28 18.84
N ASP A 349 -20.98 -0.25 17.63
CA ASP A 349 -21.30 -1.67 17.44
C ASP A 349 -20.13 -2.54 17.88
N PHE A 350 -18.90 -2.27 17.42
CA PHE A 350 -17.75 -3.08 17.82
C PHE A 350 -17.53 -3.11 19.34
N LEU A 351 -17.67 -1.98 20.02
CA LEU A 351 -17.49 -1.84 21.48
C LEU A 351 -18.69 -2.34 22.29
N GLY A 352 -19.80 -2.71 21.63
CA GLY A 352 -21.03 -3.15 22.29
C GLY A 352 -21.80 -2.02 22.98
N LEU A 353 -21.61 -0.77 22.56
CA LEU A 353 -22.33 0.41 23.04
C LEU A 353 -23.66 0.63 22.31
N ASP A 354 -23.76 0.13 21.08
CA ASP A 354 -24.98 0.09 20.27
C ASP A 354 -25.06 -1.27 19.55
N ASN A 355 -26.26 -1.71 19.17
CA ASN A 355 -26.45 -2.95 18.40
C ASN A 355 -27.14 -2.64 17.06
N ASN A 356 -26.42 -1.91 16.21
CA ASN A 356 -26.90 -1.53 14.89
C ASN A 356 -26.56 -2.55 13.79
N GLY A 357 -25.80 -3.61 14.11
CA GLY A 357 -25.52 -4.74 13.22
C GLY A 357 -24.55 -4.46 12.07
N ILE A 358 -23.89 -3.29 12.05
CA ILE A 358 -22.95 -2.91 11.00
C ILE A 358 -21.75 -3.86 10.95
N ILE A 359 -21.18 -4.24 12.11
CA ILE A 359 -20.05 -5.17 12.19
C ILE A 359 -20.46 -6.55 11.66
N ALA A 360 -21.62 -7.05 12.06
CA ALA A 360 -22.14 -8.33 11.57
C ALA A 360 -22.34 -8.30 10.04
N SER A 361 -22.84 -7.19 9.48
CA SER A 361 -22.99 -6.99 8.04
C SER A 361 -21.64 -7.01 7.31
N ILE A 362 -20.63 -6.29 7.83
CA ILE A 362 -19.28 -6.28 7.25
C ILE A 362 -18.68 -7.68 7.27
N LEU A 363 -18.72 -8.36 8.42
CA LEU A 363 -18.15 -9.70 8.60
C LEU A 363 -18.84 -10.76 7.75
N THR A 364 -20.16 -10.65 7.54
CA THR A 364 -20.90 -11.56 6.65
C THR A 364 -20.44 -11.44 5.20
N LYS A 365 -20.18 -10.21 4.72
CA LYS A 365 -19.71 -9.98 3.34
C LYS A 365 -18.37 -10.65 3.04
N ILE A 366 -17.53 -10.85 4.06
CA ILE A 366 -16.20 -11.46 3.93
C ILE A 366 -16.15 -12.89 4.49
N ASP A 367 -17.30 -13.51 4.80
CA ASP A 367 -17.38 -14.86 5.37
C ASP A 367 -16.59 -15.02 6.69
N ALA A 368 -16.62 -13.98 7.55
CA ALA A 368 -15.99 -13.97 8.87
C ALA A 368 -17.03 -14.04 10.01
N GLY A 369 -18.12 -14.80 9.80
CA GLY A 369 -19.26 -14.88 10.72
C GLY A 369 -18.92 -15.36 12.14
N ASN A 370 -17.85 -16.13 12.30
CA ASN A 370 -17.38 -16.58 13.62
C ASN A 370 -17.04 -15.40 14.54
N LEU A 371 -16.46 -14.32 14.01
CA LEU A 371 -16.16 -13.14 14.84
C LEU A 371 -17.45 -12.45 15.30
N ALA A 372 -18.47 -12.38 14.44
CA ALA A 372 -19.76 -11.81 14.81
C ALA A 372 -20.41 -12.60 15.96
N GLN A 373 -20.34 -13.94 15.92
CA GLN A 373 -20.85 -14.80 16.99
C GLN A 373 -20.09 -14.58 18.31
N VAL A 374 -18.76 -14.53 18.27
CA VAL A 374 -17.94 -14.30 19.47
C VAL A 374 -18.23 -12.92 20.08
N LEU A 375 -18.33 -11.87 19.26
CA LEU A 375 -18.68 -10.52 19.72
C LEU A 375 -20.09 -10.50 20.34
N GLN A 376 -21.05 -11.24 19.79
CA GLN A 376 -22.38 -11.37 20.36
C GLN A 376 -22.34 -12.06 21.75
N GLN A 377 -21.60 -13.15 21.88
CA GLN A 377 -21.42 -13.84 23.17
C GLN A 377 -20.83 -12.91 24.24
N GLN A 378 -19.85 -12.07 23.87
CA GLN A 378 -19.28 -11.09 24.80
C GLN A 378 -20.32 -10.05 25.27
N ARG A 379 -21.20 -9.61 24.37
CA ARG A 379 -22.29 -8.67 24.71
C ARG A 379 -23.31 -9.30 25.66
N GLU A 380 -23.57 -10.60 25.50
CA GLU A 380 -24.45 -11.38 26.38
C GLU A 380 -23.78 -11.76 27.71
N HIS A 381 -22.61 -11.18 28.03
CA HIS A 381 -21.81 -11.46 29.22
C HIS A 381 -21.41 -12.94 29.38
N GLN A 382 -21.36 -13.68 28.27
CA GLN A 382 -20.87 -15.04 28.27
C GLN A 382 -19.34 -15.05 28.41
N ASN A 383 -18.81 -16.06 29.08
CA ASN A 383 -17.37 -16.22 29.23
C ASN A 383 -16.75 -16.66 27.89
N VAL A 384 -16.07 -15.74 27.21
CA VAL A 384 -15.36 -16.00 25.95
C VAL A 384 -13.90 -16.25 26.25
N ASN A 385 -13.38 -17.38 25.78
CA ASN A 385 -11.96 -17.70 25.88
C ASN A 385 -11.12 -16.67 25.09
N LYS A 386 -10.16 -16.01 25.77
CA LYS A 386 -9.31 -14.97 25.17
C LYS A 386 -8.56 -15.47 23.93
N ASN A 387 -8.01 -16.69 23.96
CA ASN A 387 -7.25 -17.23 22.84
C ASN A 387 -8.13 -17.51 21.63
N ALA A 388 -9.33 -18.06 21.86
CA ALA A 388 -10.31 -18.27 20.79
C ALA A 388 -10.75 -16.94 20.13
N LEU A 389 -10.92 -15.88 20.92
CA LEU A 389 -11.19 -14.54 20.39
C LEU A 389 -10.02 -14.01 19.56
N ILE A 390 -8.79 -14.14 20.05
CA ILE A 390 -7.59 -13.69 19.33
C ILE A 390 -7.48 -14.39 17.97
N GLU A 391 -7.65 -15.71 17.93
CA GLU A 391 -7.62 -16.52 16.70
C GLU A 391 -8.66 -16.02 15.69
N VAL A 392 -9.90 -15.86 16.13
CA VAL A 392 -11.00 -15.41 15.26
C VAL A 392 -10.79 -13.96 14.77
N LEU A 393 -10.19 -13.09 15.60
CA LEU A 393 -9.80 -11.74 15.20
C LEU A 393 -8.70 -11.76 14.12
N PHE A 394 -7.69 -12.63 14.24
CA PHE A 394 -6.63 -12.77 13.23
C PHE A 394 -7.22 -13.21 11.87
N ILE A 395 -8.04 -14.26 11.88
CA ILE A 395 -8.71 -14.76 10.66
C ILE A 395 -9.56 -13.66 10.01
N ALA A 396 -10.36 -12.94 10.80
CA ALA A 396 -11.19 -11.85 10.28
C ALA A 396 -10.34 -10.71 9.70
N ASN A 397 -9.22 -10.37 10.35
CA ASN A 397 -8.32 -9.32 9.87
C ASN A 397 -7.66 -9.69 8.53
N GLU A 398 -7.23 -10.94 8.36
CA GLU A 398 -6.70 -11.44 7.09
C GLU A 398 -7.75 -11.36 5.97
N LYS A 399 -8.97 -11.88 6.24
CA LYS A 399 -10.08 -11.82 5.27
C LYS A 399 -10.47 -10.38 4.89
N LEU A 400 -10.43 -9.43 5.85
CA LEU A 400 -10.66 -8.01 5.56
C LEU A 400 -9.57 -7.43 4.66
N GLU A 401 -8.30 -7.73 4.94
CA GLU A 401 -7.18 -7.24 4.12
C GLU A 401 -7.23 -7.82 2.70
N GLU A 402 -7.58 -9.10 2.55
CA GLU A 402 -7.83 -9.72 1.25
C GLU A 402 -8.96 -9.03 0.48
N PHE A 403 -10.09 -8.78 1.15
CA PHE A 403 -11.24 -8.07 0.58
C PHE A 403 -10.88 -6.64 0.14
N ILE A 404 -10.16 -5.89 0.97
CA ILE A 404 -9.66 -4.55 0.65
C ILE A 404 -8.73 -4.62 -0.57
N SER A 405 -7.79 -5.57 -0.58
CA SER A 405 -6.82 -5.74 -1.65
C SER A 405 -7.49 -6.08 -2.98
N ALA A 406 -8.49 -6.97 -2.97
CA ALA A 406 -9.30 -7.31 -4.14
C ALA A 406 -10.00 -6.08 -4.75
N ILE A 407 -10.65 -5.25 -3.92
CA ILE A 407 -11.29 -4.02 -4.40
C ILE A 407 -10.27 -3.08 -5.06
N TYR A 408 -9.09 -2.89 -4.45
CA TYR A 408 -8.06 -2.06 -5.05
C TYR A 408 -7.57 -2.63 -6.38
N GLN A 409 -7.25 -3.92 -6.43
CA GLN A 409 -6.71 -4.58 -7.62
C GLN A 409 -7.70 -4.60 -8.78
N GLU A 410 -8.99 -4.77 -8.51
CA GLU A 410 -10.02 -4.91 -9.52
C GLU A 410 -10.61 -3.57 -9.98
N LYS A 411 -10.89 -2.67 -9.03
CA LYS A 411 -11.70 -1.46 -9.28
C LYS A 411 -10.88 -0.17 -9.27
N ILE A 412 -9.98 0.01 -8.30
CA ILE A 412 -9.34 1.30 -8.05
C ILE A 412 -7.99 1.46 -8.75
N SER A 413 -6.99 0.63 -8.42
CA SER A 413 -5.62 0.79 -8.91
C SER A 413 -5.51 0.78 -10.44
N PRO A 414 -6.29 -0.04 -11.19
CA PRO A 414 -6.36 0.07 -12.65
C PRO A 414 -6.83 1.43 -13.16
N LEU A 415 -7.82 2.03 -12.50
CA LEU A 415 -8.38 3.33 -12.85
C LEU A 415 -7.38 4.44 -12.56
N VAL A 416 -6.74 4.38 -11.39
CA VAL A 416 -5.66 5.28 -10.97
C VAL A 416 -4.50 5.24 -11.98
N LEU A 417 -4.06 4.05 -12.37
CA LEU A 417 -3.03 3.90 -13.40
C LEU A 417 -3.45 4.54 -14.72
N TYR A 418 -4.68 4.30 -15.18
CA TYR A 418 -5.18 4.89 -16.43
C TYR A 418 -5.21 6.41 -16.39
N ILE A 419 -5.78 6.99 -15.33
CA ILE A 419 -5.90 8.43 -15.17
C ILE A 419 -4.51 9.07 -15.13
N GLY A 420 -3.57 8.53 -14.36
CA GLY A 420 -2.23 9.10 -14.28
C GLY A 420 -1.36 8.84 -15.53
N SER A 421 -1.58 7.74 -16.25
CA SER A 421 -0.89 7.46 -17.52
C SER A 421 -1.39 8.32 -18.68
N THR A 422 -2.70 8.54 -18.77
CA THR A 422 -3.34 9.22 -19.91
C THR A 422 -3.62 10.70 -19.64
N GLY A 423 -3.74 11.10 -18.38
CA GLY A 423 -4.23 12.41 -17.98
C GLY A 423 -5.70 12.64 -18.33
N LEU A 424 -6.48 11.56 -18.52
CA LEU A 424 -7.89 11.58 -18.93
C LEU A 424 -8.70 10.63 -18.05
N LEU A 425 -9.98 10.94 -17.84
CA LEU A 425 -10.95 9.96 -17.35
C LEU A 425 -11.29 8.95 -18.46
N PRO A 426 -11.61 7.68 -18.11
CA PRO A 426 -12.12 6.73 -19.10
C PRO A 426 -13.36 7.26 -19.83
N LYS A 427 -13.48 6.99 -21.14
CA LYS A 427 -14.54 7.55 -22.00
C LYS A 427 -15.97 7.39 -21.46
N LYS A 428 -16.24 6.30 -20.73
CA LYS A 428 -17.56 6.01 -20.13
C LYS A 428 -17.84 6.84 -18.87
N MET A 429 -16.81 7.30 -18.16
CA MET A 429 -16.90 8.15 -16.97
C MET A 429 -16.96 9.63 -17.39
N LYS A 430 -18.05 10.04 -18.04
CA LYS A 430 -18.25 11.42 -18.47
C LYS A 430 -18.57 12.31 -17.27
N ALA A 431 -17.57 13.02 -16.75
CA ALA A 431 -17.73 14.01 -15.69
C ALA A 431 -17.01 15.30 -16.04
N LYS A 432 -17.59 16.45 -15.65
CA LYS A 432 -16.94 17.75 -15.78
C LYS A 432 -15.99 17.94 -14.59
N ALA A 433 -14.77 18.42 -14.86
CA ALA A 433 -13.86 18.84 -13.81
C ALA A 433 -14.44 20.05 -13.07
N ILE A 434 -14.40 20.01 -11.75
CA ILE A 434 -14.74 21.13 -10.85
C ILE A 434 -13.57 21.45 -9.92
N THR A 435 -13.52 22.67 -9.40
CA THR A 435 -12.48 23.12 -8.45
C THR A 435 -12.81 22.70 -7.01
N ALA A 436 -11.83 22.81 -6.11
CA ALA A 436 -12.08 22.59 -4.67
C ALA A 436 -13.14 23.56 -4.12
N GLU A 437 -13.15 24.81 -4.58
CA GLU A 437 -14.12 25.83 -4.17
C GLU A 437 -15.54 25.48 -4.63
N GLU A 438 -15.71 25.11 -5.90
CA GLU A 438 -17.00 24.67 -6.44
C GLU A 438 -17.50 23.42 -5.71
N LEU A 439 -16.59 22.48 -5.41
CA LEU A 439 -16.93 21.26 -4.69
C LEU A 439 -17.31 21.55 -3.22
N ALA A 440 -16.59 22.45 -2.54
CA ALA A 440 -16.87 22.85 -1.17
C ALA A 440 -18.20 23.63 -1.03
N ILE A 441 -18.60 24.40 -2.05
CA ILE A 441 -19.93 25.02 -2.09
C ILE A 441 -21.01 23.94 -2.18
N LYS A 442 -20.79 22.91 -3.01
CA LYS A 442 -21.76 21.83 -3.20
C LYS A 442 -21.85 20.88 -2.01
N TYR A 443 -20.71 20.60 -1.37
CA TYR A 443 -20.59 19.72 -0.21
C TYR A 443 -19.75 20.37 0.89
N PRO A 444 -20.36 21.24 1.73
CA PRO A 444 -19.64 22.05 2.72
C PRO A 444 -18.96 21.26 3.84
N CYS A 445 -19.28 19.97 4.00
CA CYS A 445 -18.68 19.09 4.98
C CYS A 445 -17.29 18.57 4.58
N LEU A 446 -16.92 18.66 3.30
CA LEU A 446 -15.64 18.14 2.79
C LEU A 446 -14.44 18.93 3.33
N GLN A 447 -13.40 18.18 3.73
CA GLN A 447 -12.17 18.74 4.29
C GLN A 447 -10.99 18.61 3.31
N PHE A 448 -10.44 19.75 2.90
CA PHE A 448 -9.35 19.83 1.94
C PHE A 448 -8.01 20.18 2.61
N SER A 449 -6.98 19.42 2.27
CA SER A 449 -5.57 19.71 2.55
C SER A 449 -5.06 20.84 1.65
N LYS A 450 -3.84 21.32 1.89
CA LYS A 450 -3.23 22.37 1.06
C LYS A 450 -3.13 21.96 -0.41
N ASP A 451 -2.62 20.76 -0.68
CA ASP A 451 -2.43 20.26 -2.05
C ASP A 451 -3.77 19.95 -2.73
N GLU A 452 -4.76 19.45 -1.98
CA GLU A 452 -6.10 19.16 -2.49
C GLU A 452 -6.85 20.44 -2.91
N LYS A 453 -6.61 21.59 -2.27
CA LYS A 453 -7.24 22.88 -2.67
C LYS A 453 -6.85 23.31 -4.08
N GLU A 454 -5.68 22.90 -4.55
CA GLU A 454 -5.19 23.16 -5.91
C GLU A 454 -5.56 22.02 -6.89
N GLY A 455 -6.32 21.02 -6.41
CA GLY A 455 -6.72 19.84 -7.16
C GLY A 455 -7.89 20.07 -8.12
N ARG A 456 -8.18 19.00 -8.87
CA ARG A 456 -9.35 18.88 -9.76
C ARG A 456 -10.19 17.69 -9.33
N PHE A 457 -11.49 17.88 -9.35
CA PHE A 457 -12.44 16.89 -8.85
C PHE A 457 -13.46 16.52 -9.92
N PHE A 458 -13.91 15.28 -9.88
CA PHE A 458 -14.88 14.74 -10.82
C PHE A 458 -15.96 13.97 -10.06
N LEU A 459 -17.20 14.40 -10.21
CA LEU A 459 -18.35 13.73 -9.63
C LEU A 459 -18.81 12.60 -10.56
N ILE A 460 -18.79 11.36 -10.06
CA ILE A 460 -19.16 10.15 -10.78
C ILE A 460 -20.14 9.37 -9.89
N GLY A 461 -21.44 9.58 -10.10
CA GLY A 461 -22.47 9.04 -9.20
C GLY A 461 -22.36 9.64 -7.80
N ASP A 462 -22.28 8.78 -6.78
CA ASP A 462 -22.03 9.12 -5.38
C ASP A 462 -20.54 9.39 -5.05
N SER A 463 -19.65 9.16 -6.02
CA SER A 463 -18.22 9.12 -5.79
C SER A 463 -17.52 10.36 -6.33
N ILE A 464 -16.43 10.74 -5.68
CA ILE A 464 -15.55 11.83 -6.08
C ILE A 464 -14.20 11.25 -6.47
N VAL A 465 -13.77 11.46 -7.71
CA VAL A 465 -12.38 11.24 -8.11
C VAL A 465 -11.62 12.56 -7.95
N SER A 466 -10.63 12.55 -7.07
CA SER A 466 -9.79 13.70 -6.75
C SER A 466 -8.44 13.54 -7.44
N VAL A 467 -7.95 14.57 -8.14
CA VAL A 467 -6.61 14.57 -8.73
C VAL A 467 -5.87 15.83 -8.34
N TYR A 468 -4.76 15.68 -7.61
CA TYR A 468 -3.98 16.79 -7.10
C TYR A 468 -2.48 16.51 -7.14
N ALA A 469 -1.68 17.57 -7.23
CA ALA A 469 -0.24 17.48 -7.36
C ALA A 469 0.43 17.58 -5.99
N THR A 470 1.46 16.77 -5.77
CA THR A 470 2.28 16.79 -4.56
C THR A 470 3.75 16.85 -4.95
N LYS A 471 4.57 17.53 -4.14
CA LYS A 471 6.02 17.61 -4.37
C LYS A 471 6.70 16.46 -3.65
N GLU A 472 7.38 15.60 -4.38
CA GLU A 472 8.13 14.47 -3.84
C GLU A 472 9.64 14.60 -4.11
N TYR A 473 10.44 13.94 -3.27
CA TYR A 473 11.89 13.94 -3.33
C TYR A 473 12.42 12.56 -3.72
N TYR A 474 13.48 12.51 -4.52
CA TYR A 474 14.13 11.25 -4.88
C TYR A 474 15.66 11.39 -4.96
N SER A 475 16.36 10.31 -4.63
CA SER A 475 17.82 10.26 -4.78
C SER A 475 18.21 10.06 -6.24
N LYS A 476 19.15 10.87 -6.75
CA LYS A 476 19.73 10.64 -8.08
C LYS A 476 20.58 9.38 -8.06
N GLN A 477 20.57 8.66 -9.18
CA GLN A 477 21.57 7.62 -9.38
C GLN A 477 22.89 8.32 -9.62
N THR A 478 23.84 8.20 -8.69
CA THR A 478 25.22 8.61 -8.94
C THR A 478 25.71 7.79 -10.12
N ALA A 479 26.19 8.43 -11.19
CA ALA A 479 26.86 7.70 -12.25
C ALA A 479 27.98 6.89 -11.60
N VAL A 480 27.88 5.57 -11.65
CA VAL A 480 29.01 4.72 -11.33
C VAL A 480 30.03 5.05 -12.43
N MET A 481 31.06 5.82 -12.08
CA MET A 481 32.24 5.88 -12.93
C MET A 481 32.74 4.43 -12.99
N VAL A 482 32.57 3.83 -14.17
CA VAL A 482 33.07 2.49 -14.51
C VAL A 482 34.57 2.48 -14.37
#